data_AF-A0A350PHX8-F1
#
_entry.id   AF-A0A350PHX8-F1
#
_cell.length_a   1.000
_cell.length_b   1.000
_cell.length_c   1.000
_cell.angle_alpha   90.00
_cell.angle_beta   90.00
_cell.angle_gamma   90.00
#
_symmetry.space_group_name_H-M   'P 1'
#
loop_
_entity.id
_entity.type
_entity.pdbx_description
1 polymer ?
#
loop_
_entity_poly.entity_id
_entity_poly.type
_entity_poly.pdbx_seq_one_letter_code
_entity_poly.pdbx_strand_id
1 'polypeptide(L)'
;MKHIHLLIFLFIPFTFLNSQSRSTQIYDNGLVVSAEVYASEVGKQILKQGGNAVDAAVAVQFALAVTLPRAGNIGGGGFMVIELTDGTSTALDFR
;
A
#
# COMPACT_ATOMS: atom_id res chain seq x y z
N MET A 1 -32.00 -20.72 -31.16
CA MET A 1 -31.59 -19.46 -30.49
C MET A 1 -31.52 -19.56 -28.97
N LYS A 2 -32.37 -20.34 -28.27
CA LYS A 2 -32.32 -20.49 -26.79
C LYS A 2 -31.04 -21.16 -26.25
N HIS A 3 -30.45 -22.11 -26.99
CA HIS A 3 -29.22 -22.81 -26.58
C HIS A 3 -27.95 -21.95 -26.67
N ILE A 4 -27.94 -20.91 -27.51
CA ILE A 4 -26.79 -20.00 -27.68
C ILE A 4 -26.65 -19.06 -26.47
N HIS A 5 -27.76 -18.62 -25.88
CA HIS A 5 -27.73 -17.83 -24.65
C HIS A 5 -27.28 -18.66 -23.44
N LEU A 6 -27.63 -19.94 -23.38
CA LEU A 6 -27.19 -20.86 -22.31
C LEU A 6 -25.67 -21.09 -22.35
N LEU A 7 -25.08 -21.23 -23.55
CA LEU A 7 -23.63 -21.38 -23.72
C LEU A 7 -22.86 -20.11 -23.35
N ILE A 8 -23.39 -18.92 -23.68
CA ILE A 8 -22.79 -17.63 -23.29
C ILE A 8 -22.85 -17.43 -21.77
N PHE A 9 -23.94 -17.80 -21.12
CA PHE A 9 -24.09 -17.70 -19.66
C PHE A 9 -23.15 -18.64 -18.91
N LEU A 10 -22.77 -19.78 -19.51
CA LEU A 10 -21.87 -20.76 -18.90
C LEU A 10 -20.38 -20.44 -19.13
N PHE A 11 -20.05 -19.64 -20.14
CA PHE A 11 -18.65 -19.27 -20.47
C PHE A 11 -18.15 -18.03 -19.71
N ILE A 12 -19.02 -17.07 -19.38
CA ILE A 12 -18.66 -15.83 -18.69
C ILE A 12 -18.13 -16.02 -17.26
N PRO A 13 -18.58 -16.98 -16.43
CA PRO A 13 -18.02 -17.13 -15.08
C PRO A 13 -16.65 -17.86 -15.08
N PHE A 14 -16.25 -18.52 -16.18
CA PHE A 14 -15.03 -19.32 -16.20
C PHE A 14 -13.74 -18.50 -16.36
N THR A 15 -13.81 -17.31 -16.99
CA THR A 15 -12.64 -16.47 -17.25
C THR A 15 -12.21 -15.60 -16.05
N PHE A 16 -12.98 -15.57 -14.96
CA PHE A 16 -12.68 -14.76 -13.77
C PHE A 16 -12.03 -15.54 -12.61
N LEU A 17 -11.85 -16.87 -12.72
CA LEU A 17 -11.10 -17.64 -11.73
C LEU A 17 -9.60 -17.66 -12.05
N ASN A 18 -8.96 -16.49 -12.10
CA ASN A 18 -7.51 -16.41 -11.96
C ASN A 18 -7.18 -16.29 -10.49
N SER A 19 -6.76 -17.40 -9.87
CA SER A 19 -6.12 -17.37 -8.56
C SER A 19 -4.80 -16.61 -8.69
N GLN A 20 -4.75 -15.37 -8.20
CA GLN A 20 -3.51 -14.59 -8.13
C GLN A 20 -2.66 -15.10 -6.95
N SER A 21 -2.04 -16.27 -7.11
CA SER A 21 -0.97 -16.69 -6.21
C SER A 21 0.27 -15.86 -6.54
N ARG A 22 0.46 -14.75 -5.83
CA ARG A 22 1.68 -13.94 -5.93
C ARG A 22 2.71 -14.57 -5.02
N SER A 23 3.89 -14.92 -5.55
CA SER A 23 4.99 -15.41 -4.71
C SER A 23 5.42 -14.33 -3.71
N THR A 24 5.75 -14.75 -2.49
CA THR A 24 6.35 -13.86 -1.50
C THR A 24 7.67 -13.33 -2.03
N GLN A 25 7.81 -12.01 -2.11
CA GLN A 25 9.08 -11.37 -2.41
C GLN A 25 9.78 -10.98 -1.09
N ILE A 26 11.04 -11.38 -0.95
CA ILE A 26 11.90 -11.01 0.17
C ILE A 26 12.74 -9.80 -0.25
N TYR A 27 12.92 -8.84 0.65
CA TYR A 27 13.68 -7.62 0.44
C TYR A 27 14.69 -7.46 1.58
N ASP A 28 15.96 -7.23 1.25
CA ASP A 28 17.05 -7.24 2.25
C ASP A 28 17.24 -5.89 2.97
N ASN A 29 16.83 -4.77 2.36
CA ASN A 29 17.18 -3.43 2.85
C ASN A 29 16.00 -2.64 3.42
N GLY A 30 14.79 -2.85 2.89
CA GLY A 30 13.62 -2.08 3.27
C GLY A 30 12.47 -2.23 2.27
N LEU A 31 11.24 -2.08 2.77
CA LEU A 31 10.02 -2.21 2.00
C LEU A 31 9.06 -1.07 2.37
N VAL A 32 8.42 -0.48 1.36
CA VAL A 32 7.36 0.52 1.54
C VAL A 32 6.12 0.04 0.82
N VAL A 33 4.99 0.03 1.53
CA VAL A 33 3.67 -0.34 1.01
C VAL A 33 2.69 0.77 1.34
N SER A 34 1.93 1.23 0.35
CA SER A 34 0.86 2.20 0.52
C SER A 34 -0.24 1.98 -0.52
N ALA A 35 -1.36 2.69 -0.36
CA ALA A 35 -2.51 2.59 -1.25
C ALA A 35 -2.30 3.20 -2.65
N GLU A 36 -1.27 4.05 -2.84
CA GLU A 36 -0.98 4.71 -4.11
C GLU A 36 0.46 4.44 -4.55
N VAL A 37 0.66 4.10 -5.83
CA VAL A 37 1.98 3.70 -6.35
C VAL A 37 3.03 4.81 -6.20
N TYR A 38 2.64 6.06 -6.45
CA TYR A 38 3.53 7.22 -6.33
C TYR A 38 3.96 7.49 -4.89
N ALA A 39 3.08 7.25 -3.91
CA ALA A 39 3.44 7.41 -2.51
C ALA A 39 4.44 6.34 -2.05
N SER A 40 4.24 5.08 -2.47
CA SER A 40 5.21 4.00 -2.22
C SER A 40 6.57 4.29 -2.88
N GLU A 41 6.59 4.86 -4.08
CA GLU A 41 7.81 5.26 -4.76
C GLU A 41 8.56 6.37 -4.00
N VAL A 42 7.84 7.39 -3.51
CA VAL A 42 8.42 8.46 -2.67
C VAL A 42 9.08 7.87 -1.43
N GLY A 43 8.38 7.00 -0.69
CA GLY A 43 8.97 6.36 0.49
C GLY A 43 10.21 5.52 0.15
N LYS A 44 10.17 4.75 -0.95
CA LYS A 44 11.35 4.01 -1.43
C LYS A 44 12.52 4.93 -1.76
N GLN A 45 12.27 6.09 -2.36
CA GLN A 45 13.33 7.07 -2.65
C GLN A 45 13.95 7.64 -1.37
N ILE A 46 13.16 7.90 -0.33
CA ILE A 46 13.67 8.36 0.97
C ILE A 46 14.55 7.29 1.63
N LEU A 47 14.14 6.02 1.61
CA LEU A 47 14.99 4.93 2.08
C LEU A 47 16.32 4.86 1.30
N LYS A 48 16.26 5.00 -0.04
CA LYS A 48 17.46 5.04 -0.89
C LYS A 48 18.38 6.23 -0.62
N GLN A 49 17.84 7.34 -0.12
CA GLN A 49 18.60 8.53 0.27
C GLN A 49 19.21 8.40 1.68
N GLY A 50 19.04 7.25 2.35
CA GLY A 50 19.57 7.00 3.68
C GLY A 50 18.62 7.38 4.82
N GLY A 51 17.37 7.73 4.51
CA GLY A 51 16.33 7.91 5.52
C GLY A 51 15.94 6.58 6.18
N ASN A 52 15.46 6.65 7.41
CA ASN A 52 14.95 5.49 8.14
C ASN A 52 13.46 5.21 7.81
N ALA A 53 12.88 4.20 8.46
CA ALA A 53 11.47 3.83 8.26
C ALA A 53 10.48 4.95 8.62
N VAL A 54 10.78 5.77 9.64
CA VAL A 54 9.97 6.92 10.05
C VAL A 54 10.06 8.04 9.02
N ASP A 55 11.25 8.36 8.51
CA ASP A 55 11.43 9.37 7.45
C ASP A 55 10.63 8.99 6.20
N ALA A 56 10.69 7.72 5.79
CA ALA A 56 9.93 7.19 4.67
C ALA A 56 8.42 7.26 4.93
N ALA A 57 7.96 6.91 6.12
CA ALA A 57 6.54 6.98 6.48
C ALA A 57 6.00 8.42 6.45
N VAL A 58 6.76 9.40 6.94
CA VAL A 58 6.38 10.83 6.89
C VAL A 58 6.29 11.30 5.44
N ALA A 59 7.27 10.96 4.60
CA ALA A 59 7.24 11.31 3.18
C ALA A 59 6.06 10.66 2.44
N VAL A 60 5.75 9.40 2.75
CA VAL A 60 4.56 8.70 2.23
C VAL A 60 3.28 9.43 2.64
N GLN A 61 3.16 9.87 3.90
CA GLN A 61 1.97 10.59 4.37
C GLN A 61 1.76 11.90 3.60
N PHE A 62 2.82 12.69 3.40
CA PHE A 62 2.74 13.91 2.59
C PHE A 62 2.42 13.62 1.12
N ALA A 63 2.98 12.56 0.55
CA ALA A 63 2.64 12.14 -0.81
C ALA A 63 1.17 11.75 -0.92
N LEU A 64 0.64 10.97 0.04
CA LEU A 64 -0.76 10.56 0.09
C LEU A 64 -1.71 11.75 0.28
N ALA A 65 -1.31 12.80 1.00
CA ALA A 65 -2.11 14.03 1.09
C ALA A 65 -2.37 14.70 -0.27
N VAL A 66 -1.57 14.37 -1.29
CA VAL A 66 -1.74 14.84 -2.67
C VAL A 66 -2.34 13.76 -3.57
N THR A 67 -1.79 12.54 -3.53
CA THR A 67 -2.17 11.47 -4.47
C THR A 67 -3.44 10.73 -4.06
N LEU A 68 -3.82 10.80 -2.78
CA LEU A 68 -4.98 10.14 -2.20
C LEU A 68 -5.88 11.14 -1.42
N PRO A 69 -6.42 12.20 -2.05
CA PRO A 69 -7.09 13.30 -1.33
C PRO A 69 -8.36 12.89 -0.58
N ARG A 70 -8.93 11.72 -0.89
CA ARG A 70 -10.09 11.17 -0.17
C ARG A 70 -9.75 10.62 1.22
N ALA A 71 -8.46 10.44 1.55
CA ALA A 71 -8.03 9.84 2.82
C ALA A 71 -6.69 10.39 3.34
N GLY A 72 -5.69 10.54 2.47
CA GLY A 72 -4.45 11.25 2.81
C GLY A 72 -4.75 12.71 3.10
N ASN A 73 -4.11 13.28 4.13
CA ASN A 73 -4.53 14.56 4.67
C ASN A 73 -3.39 15.33 5.35
N ILE A 74 -3.58 16.65 5.44
CA ILE A 74 -2.78 17.60 6.24
C ILE A 74 -3.59 18.12 7.44
N GLY A 75 -4.88 18.39 7.25
CA GLY A 75 -5.77 18.96 8.28
C GLY A 75 -6.66 17.94 8.99
N GLY A 76 -6.36 16.65 8.89
CA GLY A 76 -7.08 15.58 9.58
C GLY A 76 -6.35 15.14 10.84
N GLY A 77 -6.17 13.83 10.99
CA GLY A 77 -5.46 13.22 12.11
C GLY A 77 -5.15 11.75 11.83
N GLY A 78 -4.69 11.03 12.85
CA GLY A 78 -4.33 9.62 12.71
C GLY A 78 -3.45 9.11 13.83
N PHE A 79 -2.80 7.98 13.55
CA PHE A 79 -1.90 7.30 14.47
C PHE A 79 -0.70 6.76 13.72
N MET A 80 0.44 6.67 14.38
CA MET A 80 1.62 5.95 13.89
C MET A 80 2.06 4.96 14.97
N VAL A 81 2.25 3.70 14.60
CA VAL A 81 2.85 2.69 15.48
C VAL A 81 4.24 2.39 14.96
N ILE A 82 5.22 2.40 15.85
CA ILE A 82 6.64 2.34 15.51
C ILE A 82 7.29 1.26 16.36
N GLU A 83 8.11 0.42 15.74
CA GLU A 83 9.08 -0.43 16.43
C GLU A 83 10.48 0.09 16.10
N LEU A 84 11.21 0.49 17.14
CA LEU A 84 12.57 0.99 17.03
C LEU A 84 13.56 -0.18 16.98
N THR A 85 14.77 0.09 16.49
CA THR A 85 15.82 -0.93 16.34
C THR A 85 16.29 -1.54 17.65
N ASP A 86 16.02 -0.88 18.78
CA ASP A 86 16.31 -1.40 20.13
C ASP A 86 15.19 -2.31 20.68
N GLY A 87 14.15 -2.58 19.89
CA GLY A 87 12.98 -3.37 20.28
C GLY A 87 11.91 -2.58 21.02
N THR A 88 12.09 -1.26 21.21
CA THR A 88 11.07 -0.41 21.81
C THR A 88 9.91 -0.21 20.84
N SER A 89 8.71 -0.63 21.24
CA SER A 89 7.47 -0.31 20.53
C SER A 89 6.83 0.95 21.13
N THR A 90 6.42 1.89 20.29
CA THR A 90 5.73 3.11 20.70
C THR A 90 4.61 3.47 19.72
N ALA A 91 3.74 4.38 20.13
CA ALA A 91 2.68 4.91 19.30
C ALA A 91 2.60 6.45 19.42
N LEU A 92 2.41 7.10 18.29
CA LEU A 92 2.08 8.52 18.21
C LEU A 92 0.59 8.66 17.91
N ASP A 93 -0.12 9.32 18.81
CA ASP A 93 -1.51 9.74 18.62
C ASP A 93 -1.52 11.22 18.19
N PHE A 94 -2.11 11.50 17.03
CA PHE A 94 -2.29 12.85 16.49
C PHE A 94 -3.72 13.06 15.99
N ARG A 95 -4.69 12.47 16.70
CA ARG A 95 -6.12 12.70 16.49
C ARG A 95 -6.64 13.97 17.16
#